data_AF-A0A378QZ61-F1
#
_entry.id   AF-A0A378QZ61-F1
#
_cell.length_a   1.000
_cell.length_b   1.000
_cell.length_c   1.000
_cell.angle_alpha   90.00
_cell.angle_beta   90.00
_cell.angle_gamma   90.00
#
_symmetry.space_group_name_H-M   'P 1'
#
loop_
_entity.id
_entity.type
_entity.pdbx_description
1 polymer ?
#
loop_
_entity_poly.entity_id
_entity_poly.type
_entity_poly.pdbx_seq_one_letter_code
_entity_poly.pdbx_strand_id
1 'polypeptide(L)'
;MGLDLGLWHESIYAVGPGISTLLNSLQIFFLAFIAFLWFGEKQTKLQLFSLVLASIGVALIASPEFAHNSSALWGFVSGILSGAFLAVSMSFVRRTHEVADVAIFPMMTLVGVGGTLALLPLMLMFDVGKIMPTTLPEWGWILVYGAVMQCMAWGLIAYSIPKITLSLTGLLLLTEPVATLIIDYFWLDKPINAMQWGGAFLVMFAIYLGSPRKG
;
A
#
# COMPACT_ATOMS: atom_id res chain seq x y z
N MET A 1 0.24 8.73 3.58
CA MET A 1 -0.11 9.53 2.39
C MET A 1 1.14 10.24 1.88
N GLY A 2 1.32 11.56 2.01
CA GLY A 2 2.46 12.25 1.38
C GLY A 2 3.84 11.65 1.70
N LEU A 3 4.20 11.55 2.99
CA LEU A 3 5.47 10.95 3.41
C LEU A 3 5.64 9.48 3.03
N ASP A 4 4.54 8.73 2.98
CA ASP A 4 4.58 7.32 2.59
C ASP A 4 4.89 7.20 1.10
N LEU A 5 4.17 7.93 0.24
CA LEU A 5 4.47 7.99 -1.20
C LEU A 5 5.92 8.41 -1.47
N GLY A 6 6.44 9.44 -0.79
CA GLY A 6 7.83 9.87 -0.97
C GLY A 6 8.85 8.78 -0.60
N LEU A 7 8.68 8.16 0.57
CA LEU A 7 9.59 7.09 1.02
C LEU A 7 9.46 5.81 0.19
N TRP A 8 8.26 5.50 -0.30
CA TRP A 8 8.04 4.39 -1.22
C TRP A 8 8.80 4.62 -2.53
N HIS A 9 8.73 5.81 -3.13
CA HIS A 9 9.49 6.12 -4.35
C HIS A 9 11.00 5.97 -4.14
N GLU A 10 11.53 6.47 -3.01
CA GLU A 10 12.94 6.27 -2.64
C GLU A 10 13.30 4.78 -2.49
N SER A 11 12.39 3.99 -1.92
CA SER A 11 12.55 2.54 -1.80
C SER A 11 12.58 1.86 -3.19
N ILE A 12 11.70 2.26 -4.11
CA ILE A 12 11.72 1.75 -5.50
C ILE A 12 13.05 2.05 -6.18
N TYR A 13 13.59 3.26 -6.04
CA TYR A 13 14.88 3.62 -6.63
C TYR A 13 16.04 2.80 -6.06
N ALA A 14 16.00 2.48 -4.76
CA ALA A 14 17.09 1.79 -4.07
C ALA A 14 17.06 0.25 -4.21
N VAL A 15 15.86 -0.36 -4.17
CA VAL A 15 15.69 -1.83 -4.11
C VAL A 15 14.75 -2.39 -5.18
N GLY A 16 14.25 -1.55 -6.08
CA GLY A 16 13.31 -1.96 -7.11
C GLY A 16 11.85 -2.05 -6.63
N PRO A 17 10.90 -2.08 -7.58
CA PRO A 17 9.49 -1.87 -7.31
C PRO A 17 8.81 -2.97 -6.47
N GLY A 18 9.09 -4.24 -6.70
CA GLY A 18 8.43 -5.36 -6.01
C GLY A 18 9.00 -5.62 -4.62
N ILE A 19 10.31 -5.45 -4.40
CA ILE A 19 10.86 -5.44 -3.03
C ILE A 19 10.26 -4.26 -2.26
N SER A 20 10.24 -3.07 -2.86
CA SER A 20 9.65 -1.88 -2.25
C SER A 20 8.17 -2.08 -1.90
N THR A 21 7.40 -2.68 -2.80
CA THR A 21 5.98 -2.99 -2.59
C THR A 21 5.78 -4.02 -1.49
N LEU A 22 6.65 -5.05 -1.40
CA LEU A 22 6.62 -6.00 -0.29
C LEU A 22 6.88 -5.30 1.06
N LEU A 23 7.88 -4.44 1.12
CA LEU A 23 8.21 -3.69 2.34
C LEU A 23 7.08 -2.75 2.74
N ASN A 24 6.48 -2.06 1.76
CA ASN A 24 5.31 -1.24 1.99
C ASN A 24 4.11 -2.07 2.45
N SER A 25 3.94 -3.29 1.92
CA SER A 25 2.89 -4.24 2.32
C SER A 25 3.01 -4.70 3.77
N LEU A 26 4.18 -4.54 4.42
CA LEU A 26 4.31 -4.73 5.87
C LEU A 26 3.43 -3.76 6.68
N GLN A 27 2.82 -2.75 6.03
CA GLN A 27 1.73 -1.95 6.57
C GLN A 27 0.68 -2.79 7.30
N ILE A 28 0.42 -4.03 6.89
CA ILE A 28 -0.60 -4.88 7.51
C ILE A 28 -0.29 -5.17 8.99
N PHE A 29 0.99 -5.29 9.35
CA PHE A 29 1.41 -5.53 10.72
C PHE A 29 1.27 -4.27 11.55
N PHE A 30 1.66 -3.12 10.98
CA PHE A 30 1.45 -1.82 11.61
C PHE A 30 -0.05 -1.54 11.79
N LEU A 31 -0.89 -1.88 10.82
CA LEU A 31 -2.35 -1.77 10.91
C LEU A 31 -2.91 -2.65 12.02
N ALA A 32 -2.49 -3.92 12.12
CA ALA A 32 -2.92 -4.78 13.22
C ALA A 32 -2.45 -4.24 14.58
N PHE A 33 -1.22 -3.73 14.67
CA PHE A 33 -0.71 -3.13 15.89
C PHE A 33 -1.51 -1.87 16.29
N ILE A 34 -1.77 -0.96 15.35
CA ILE A 34 -2.56 0.25 15.59
C ILE A 34 -4.02 -0.10 15.90
N ALA A 35 -4.60 -1.09 15.22
CA ALA A 35 -5.93 -1.61 15.49
C ALA A 35 -6.08 -2.07 16.95
N PHE A 36 -5.08 -2.79 17.45
CA PHE A 36 -5.04 -3.21 18.85
C PHE A 36 -4.91 -2.02 19.81
N LEU A 37 -3.98 -1.09 19.52
CA LEU A 37 -3.63 -0.02 20.45
C LEU A 37 -4.65 1.14 20.47
N TRP A 38 -5.13 1.59 19.32
CA TRP A 38 -6.01 2.77 19.19
C TRP A 38 -7.49 2.42 19.17
N PHE A 39 -7.84 1.27 18.60
CA PHE A 39 -9.23 0.87 18.38
C PHE A 39 -9.67 -0.29 19.28
N GLY A 40 -8.76 -0.84 20.10
CA GLY A 40 -9.07 -1.96 20.99
C GLY A 40 -9.44 -3.25 20.26
N GLU A 41 -9.14 -3.35 18.95
CA GLU A 41 -9.45 -4.54 18.16
C GLU A 41 -8.53 -5.68 18.59
N LYS A 42 -9.09 -6.73 19.20
CA LYS A 42 -8.33 -7.92 19.56
C LYS A 42 -8.27 -8.86 18.36
N GLN A 43 -7.09 -9.00 17.78
CA GLN A 43 -6.85 -9.94 16.68
C GLN A 43 -6.95 -11.36 17.21
N THR A 44 -7.69 -12.20 16.50
CA THR A 44 -7.69 -13.63 16.80
C THR A 44 -6.34 -14.24 16.44
N LYS A 45 -5.99 -15.38 17.07
CA LYS A 45 -4.78 -16.13 16.70
C LYS A 45 -4.78 -16.50 15.21
N LEU A 46 -5.95 -16.77 14.65
CA LEU A 46 -6.13 -17.06 13.22
C LEU A 46 -5.82 -15.85 12.34
N GLN A 47 -6.25 -14.64 12.73
CA GLN A 47 -5.92 -13.40 12.01
C GLN A 47 -4.41 -13.13 12.05
N LEU A 48 -3.77 -13.22 13.21
CA LEU A 48 -2.31 -13.04 13.30
C LEU A 48 -1.55 -14.06 12.44
N PHE A 49 -1.97 -15.33 12.47
CA PHE A 49 -1.41 -16.35 11.60
C PHE A 49 -1.60 -16.02 10.11
N SER A 50 -2.79 -15.52 9.75
CA SER A 50 -3.10 -15.09 8.39
C SER A 50 -2.25 -13.92 7.93
N LEU A 51 -1.96 -12.95 8.80
CA LEU A 51 -1.05 -11.83 8.46
C LEU A 51 0.36 -12.32 8.12
N VAL A 52 0.91 -13.22 8.94
CA VAL A 52 2.23 -13.82 8.70
C VAL A 52 2.21 -14.60 7.38
N LEU A 53 1.17 -15.41 7.17
CA LEU A 53 1.02 -16.20 5.96
C LEU A 53 0.95 -15.28 4.73
N ALA A 54 0.08 -14.27 4.73
CA ALA A 54 -0.04 -13.35 3.61
C ALA A 54 1.29 -12.63 3.28
N SER A 55 2.07 -12.26 4.30
CA SER A 55 3.39 -11.64 4.13
C SER A 55 4.40 -12.57 3.46
N ILE A 56 4.39 -13.85 3.84
CA ILE A 56 5.18 -14.87 3.15
C ILE A 56 4.74 -14.97 1.69
N GLY A 57 3.43 -14.96 1.42
CA GLY A 57 2.90 -15.05 0.07
C GLY A 57 3.33 -13.89 -0.82
N VAL A 58 3.28 -12.65 -0.31
CA VAL A 58 3.80 -11.48 -1.04
C VAL A 58 5.32 -11.59 -1.24
N ALA A 59 6.06 -12.10 -0.26
CA ALA A 59 7.51 -12.29 -0.41
C ALA A 59 7.86 -13.32 -1.50
N LEU A 60 7.04 -14.38 -1.65
CA LEU A 60 7.18 -15.34 -2.75
C LEU A 60 6.87 -14.69 -4.11
N ILE A 61 5.86 -13.82 -4.19
CA ILE A 61 5.52 -13.07 -5.41
C ILE A 61 6.67 -12.13 -5.82
N ALA A 62 7.26 -11.43 -4.85
CA ALA A 62 8.38 -10.51 -5.06
C ALA A 62 9.75 -11.22 -5.21
N SER A 63 9.80 -12.55 -5.07
CA SER A 63 11.06 -13.30 -5.01
C SER A 63 12.05 -13.09 -6.18
N PRO A 64 11.62 -12.92 -7.45
CA PRO A 64 12.54 -12.72 -8.56
C PRO A 64 13.32 -11.41 -8.48
N GLU A 65 12.81 -10.43 -7.73
CA GLU A 65 13.37 -9.09 -7.68
C GLU A 65 14.49 -8.95 -6.65
N PHE A 66 14.62 -9.89 -5.70
CA PHE A 66 15.67 -9.89 -4.68
C PHE A 66 17.10 -9.96 -5.22
N ALA A 67 17.30 -10.35 -6.49
CA ALA A 67 18.61 -10.58 -7.09
C ALA A 67 19.38 -9.30 -7.48
N HIS A 68 18.72 -8.14 -7.55
CA HIS A 68 19.34 -6.87 -7.96
C HIS A 68 19.31 -5.86 -6.81
N ASN A 69 20.40 -5.72 -6.04
CA ASN A 69 20.45 -4.74 -4.95
C ASN A 69 21.84 -4.11 -4.74
N SER A 70 21.98 -2.85 -5.13
CA SER A 70 23.19 -2.03 -4.97
C SER A 70 23.11 -1.03 -3.79
N SER A 71 21.94 -0.81 -3.18
CA SER A 71 21.75 0.07 -2.00
C SER A 71 20.66 -0.45 -1.03
N ALA A 72 20.78 -1.74 -0.66
CA ALA A 72 19.73 -2.49 0.04
C ALA A 72 19.23 -1.85 1.35
N LEU A 73 20.13 -1.32 2.19
CA LEU A 73 19.76 -0.87 3.53
C LEU A 73 18.80 0.33 3.51
N TRP A 74 19.09 1.35 2.68
CA TRP A 74 18.24 2.54 2.60
C TRP A 74 16.86 2.18 2.06
N GLY A 75 16.79 1.40 0.98
CA GLY A 75 15.51 1.00 0.40
C GLY A 75 14.66 0.13 1.33
N PHE A 76 15.30 -0.68 2.19
CA PHE A 76 14.61 -1.45 3.23
C PHE A 76 14.01 -0.53 4.30
N VAL A 77 14.81 0.40 4.82
CA VAL A 77 14.37 1.35 5.85
C VAL A 77 13.25 2.25 5.32
N SER A 78 13.42 2.84 4.13
CA SER A 78 12.42 3.72 3.52
C SER A 78 11.13 2.96 3.18
N GLY A 79 11.22 1.73 2.66
CA GLY A 79 10.05 0.89 2.37
C GLY A 79 9.25 0.50 3.62
N ILE A 80 9.91 0.13 4.72
CA ILE A 80 9.25 -0.19 5.99
C ILE A 80 8.60 1.06 6.59
N LEU A 81 9.32 2.19 6.59
CA LEU A 81 8.78 3.46 7.08
C LEU A 81 7.57 3.91 6.26
N SER A 82 7.61 3.71 4.94
CA SER A 82 6.47 3.95 4.06
C SER A 82 5.25 3.16 4.53
N GLY A 83 5.38 1.84 4.69
CA GLY A 83 4.28 1.00 5.16
C GLY A 83 3.73 1.45 6.53
N ALA A 84 4.61 1.92 7.43
CA ALA A 84 4.19 2.48 8.72
C ALA A 84 3.39 3.79 8.57
N PHE A 85 3.86 4.73 7.76
CA PHE A 85 3.14 5.98 7.49
C PHE A 85 1.81 5.75 6.77
N LEU A 86 1.76 4.76 5.87
CA LEU A 86 0.53 4.36 5.19
C LEU A 86 -0.49 3.81 6.20
N ALA A 87 -0.07 2.88 7.06
CA ALA A 87 -0.90 2.33 8.14
C ALA A 87 -1.42 3.41 9.10
N VAL A 88 -0.56 4.35 9.50
CA VAL A 88 -0.94 5.50 10.33
C VAL A 88 -1.98 6.35 9.61
N SER A 89 -1.78 6.65 8.33
CA SER A 89 -2.72 7.47 7.57
C SER A 89 -4.10 6.80 7.41
N MET A 90 -4.16 5.49 7.13
CA MET A 90 -5.41 4.73 7.12
C MET A 90 -6.10 4.73 8.49
N SER A 91 -5.32 4.67 9.56
CA SER A 91 -5.84 4.71 10.93
C SER A 91 -6.44 6.07 11.27
N PHE A 92 -5.82 7.17 10.82
CA PHE A 92 -6.41 8.50 10.94
C PHE A 92 -7.69 8.64 10.12
N VAL A 93 -7.72 8.10 8.89
CA VAL A 93 -8.94 8.07 8.06
C VAL A 93 -10.09 7.43 8.82
N ARG A 94 -9.84 6.26 9.42
CA ARG A 94 -10.84 5.58 10.27
C ARG A 94 -11.25 6.43 11.46
N ARG A 95 -10.28 7.00 12.19
CA ARG A 95 -10.54 7.77 13.40
C ARG A 95 -11.38 9.01 13.13
N THR A 96 -11.17 9.67 12.00
CA THR A 96 -11.99 10.81 11.57
C THR A 96 -13.46 10.41 11.45
N HIS A 97 -13.74 9.25 10.85
CA HIS A 97 -15.12 8.73 10.71
C HIS A 97 -15.74 8.26 12.03
N GLU A 98 -14.94 7.88 13.05
CA GLU A 98 -15.48 7.59 14.39
C GLU A 98 -15.86 8.85 15.17
N VAL A 99 -15.19 9.97 14.91
CA VAL A 99 -15.41 11.23 15.61
C VAL A 99 -16.52 12.06 14.95
N ALA A 100 -16.61 12.02 13.62
CA ALA A 100 -17.60 12.79 12.87
C ALA A 100 -18.03 12.04 11.59
N ASP A 101 -19.30 12.20 11.21
CA ASP A 101 -19.78 11.75 9.90
C ASP A 101 -19.31 12.75 8.84
N VAL A 102 -18.13 12.48 8.27
CA VAL A 102 -17.50 13.33 7.27
C VAL A 102 -17.77 12.79 5.87
N ALA A 103 -18.19 13.66 4.95
CA ALA A 103 -18.29 13.30 3.54
C ALA A 103 -16.90 12.97 2.96
N ILE A 104 -16.82 11.89 2.19
CA ILE A 104 -15.55 11.35 1.65
C ILE A 104 -14.83 12.37 0.77
N PHE A 105 -15.57 13.11 -0.07
CA PHE A 105 -14.98 14.08 -0.99
C PHE A 105 -14.21 15.20 -0.28
N PRO A 106 -14.81 15.98 0.64
CA PRO A 106 -14.07 16.98 1.44
C PRO A 106 -12.86 16.41 2.18
N MET A 107 -13.02 15.21 2.74
CA MET A 107 -11.95 14.53 3.46
C MET A 107 -10.78 14.18 2.52
N MET A 108 -11.06 13.60 1.36
CA MET A 108 -10.03 13.27 0.36
C MET A 108 -9.36 14.53 -0.21
N THR A 109 -10.08 15.64 -0.35
CA THR A 109 -9.47 16.93 -0.69
C THR A 109 -8.46 17.36 0.36
N LEU A 110 -8.81 17.29 1.66
CA LEU A 110 -7.90 17.65 2.74
C LEU A 110 -6.69 16.71 2.81
N VAL A 111 -6.91 15.41 2.61
CA VAL A 111 -5.81 14.42 2.53
C VAL A 111 -4.90 14.71 1.35
N GLY A 112 -5.46 15.07 0.19
CA GLY A 112 -4.71 15.46 -1.00
C GLY A 112 -3.88 16.72 -0.77
N VAL A 113 -4.51 17.81 -0.29
CA VAL A 113 -3.82 19.07 0.03
C VAL A 113 -2.73 18.85 1.09
N GLY A 114 -3.02 18.11 2.15
CA GLY A 114 -2.03 17.76 3.18
C GLY A 114 -0.88 16.93 2.62
N GLY A 115 -1.17 15.99 1.72
CA GLY A 115 -0.16 15.21 1.00
C GLY A 115 0.74 16.08 0.12
N THR A 116 0.15 17.00 -0.65
CA THR A 116 0.89 17.97 -1.47
C THR A 116 1.76 18.87 -0.59
N LEU A 117 1.23 19.42 0.51
CA LEU A 117 1.99 20.27 1.42
C LEU A 117 3.15 19.53 2.09
N ALA A 118 2.98 18.25 2.40
CA ALA A 118 4.05 17.42 2.97
C ALA A 118 5.17 17.12 1.96
N LEU A 119 4.80 16.90 0.69
CA LEU A 119 5.76 16.55 -0.37
C LEU A 119 6.39 17.75 -1.06
N LEU A 120 5.72 18.90 -1.11
CA LEU A 120 6.18 20.09 -1.82
C LEU A 120 7.58 20.56 -1.38
N PRO A 121 7.93 20.62 -0.07
CA PRO A 121 9.27 20.99 0.35
C PRO A 121 10.33 19.99 -0.12
N LEU A 122 10.02 18.69 -0.04
CA LEU A 122 10.94 17.63 -0.47
C LEU A 122 11.19 17.72 -1.99
N MET A 123 10.13 17.90 -2.77
CA MET A 123 10.20 18.11 -4.21
C MET A 123 11.06 19.34 -4.57
N LEU A 124 10.89 20.45 -3.85
CA LEU A 124 11.68 21.67 -4.07
C LEU A 124 13.14 21.55 -3.62
N MET A 125 13.48 20.58 -2.77
CA MET A 125 14.85 20.35 -2.30
C MET A 125 15.62 19.36 -3.16
N PHE A 126 14.96 18.27 -3.61
CA PHE A 126 15.62 17.15 -4.27
C PHE A 126 15.43 17.12 -5.79
N ASP A 127 14.33 17.70 -6.32
CA ASP A 127 13.96 17.61 -7.75
C ASP A 127 14.00 18.96 -8.48
N VAL A 128 14.83 19.89 -8.02
CA VAL A 128 14.98 21.23 -8.63
C VAL A 128 15.29 21.11 -10.13
N GLY A 129 14.37 21.60 -10.97
CA GLY A 129 14.50 21.57 -12.43
C GLY A 129 13.76 20.44 -13.15
N LYS A 130 13.18 19.46 -12.43
CA LYS A 130 12.35 18.37 -13.00
C LYS A 130 10.90 18.39 -12.48
N ILE A 131 10.48 19.52 -11.93
CA ILE A 131 9.24 19.66 -11.16
C ILE A 131 8.00 19.61 -12.05
N MET A 132 8.09 20.19 -13.25
CA MET A 132 6.96 20.28 -14.16
C MET A 132 7.12 19.33 -15.33
N PRO A 133 6.01 18.71 -15.78
CA PRO A 133 5.99 17.93 -17.00
C PRO A 133 6.32 18.82 -18.18
N THR A 134 7.20 18.33 -19.04
CA THR A 134 7.72 19.07 -20.19
C THR A 134 6.88 18.83 -21.45
N THR A 135 6.10 17.75 -21.47
CA THR A 135 5.30 17.35 -22.64
C THR A 135 3.81 17.18 -22.31
N LEU A 136 2.94 17.40 -23.30
CA LEU A 136 1.49 17.25 -23.16
C LEU A 136 1.06 15.81 -22.77
N PRO A 137 1.70 14.73 -23.29
CA PRO A 137 1.41 13.37 -22.83
C PRO A 137 1.71 13.15 -21.35
N GLU A 138 2.78 13.74 -20.80
CA GLU A 138 3.10 13.62 -19.37
C GLU A 138 2.02 14.27 -18.50
N TRP A 139 1.48 15.43 -18.90
CA TRP A 139 0.32 16.03 -18.26
C TRP A 139 -0.91 15.11 -18.30
N GLY A 140 -1.15 14.47 -19.45
CA GLY A 140 -2.21 13.47 -19.60
C GLY A 140 -2.07 12.32 -18.60
N TRP A 141 -0.85 11.75 -18.46
CA TRP A 141 -0.60 10.69 -17.51
C TRP A 141 -0.79 11.12 -16.05
N ILE A 142 -0.33 12.31 -15.67
CA ILE A 142 -0.54 12.85 -14.32
C ILE A 142 -2.03 12.99 -14.00
N LEU A 143 -2.83 13.47 -14.96
CA LEU A 143 -4.28 13.56 -14.79
C LEU A 143 -4.91 12.17 -14.63
N VAL A 144 -4.48 11.18 -15.42
CA VAL A 144 -4.97 9.80 -15.30
C VAL A 144 -4.60 9.19 -13.95
N TYR A 145 -3.34 9.29 -13.51
CA TYR A 145 -2.91 8.80 -12.20
C TYR A 145 -3.64 9.51 -11.06
N GLY A 146 -3.78 10.84 -11.13
CA GLY A 146 -4.51 11.63 -10.14
C GLY A 146 -6.00 11.25 -10.06
N ALA A 147 -6.69 11.17 -11.20
CA ALA A 147 -8.11 10.87 -11.20
C ALA A 147 -8.40 9.39 -10.87
N VAL A 148 -7.70 8.45 -11.50
CA VAL A 148 -8.01 7.02 -11.40
C VAL A 148 -7.38 6.41 -10.15
N MET A 149 -6.07 6.59 -9.95
CA MET A 149 -5.40 5.98 -8.81
C MET A 149 -5.69 6.74 -7.53
N GLN A 150 -5.48 8.06 -7.53
CA GLN A 150 -5.60 8.86 -6.31
C GLN A 150 -7.05 9.19 -5.94
N CYS A 151 -7.92 9.58 -6.87
CA CYS A 151 -9.30 9.90 -6.50
C CYS A 151 -10.19 8.66 -6.43
N MET A 152 -10.16 7.79 -7.45
CA MET A 152 -11.07 6.64 -7.50
C MET A 152 -10.58 5.47 -6.64
N ALA A 153 -9.39 4.92 -6.88
CA ALA A 153 -8.93 3.74 -6.15
C ALA A 153 -8.74 4.04 -4.65
N TRP A 154 -8.00 5.10 -4.32
CA TRP A 154 -7.82 5.48 -2.92
C TRP A 154 -9.12 5.98 -2.26
N GLY A 155 -10.01 6.65 -3.01
CA GLY A 155 -11.32 7.04 -2.50
C GLY A 155 -12.19 5.85 -2.10
N LEU A 156 -12.16 4.76 -2.89
CA LEU A 156 -12.84 3.49 -2.56
C LEU A 156 -12.23 2.81 -1.32
N ILE A 157 -10.90 2.85 -1.17
CA ILE A 157 -10.21 2.34 0.02
C ILE A 157 -10.63 3.16 1.24
N ALA A 158 -10.54 4.49 1.18
CA ALA A 158 -10.93 5.39 2.25
C ALA A 158 -12.39 5.21 2.67
N TYR A 159 -13.29 5.00 1.71
CA TYR A 159 -14.69 4.69 1.97
C TYR A 159 -14.91 3.34 2.69
N SER A 160 -14.06 2.36 2.40
CA SER A 160 -14.18 1.01 2.94
C SER A 160 -13.56 0.88 4.33
N ILE A 161 -12.49 1.64 4.62
CA ILE A 161 -11.78 1.65 5.91
C ILE A 161 -12.70 1.72 7.14
N PRO A 162 -13.68 2.64 7.25
CA PRO A 162 -14.53 2.73 8.45
C PRO A 162 -15.55 1.59 8.57
N LYS A 163 -15.75 0.77 7.51
CA LYS A 163 -16.78 -0.27 7.47
C LYS A 163 -16.30 -1.65 7.89
N ILE A 164 -15.00 -1.84 8.01
CA ILE A 164 -14.36 -3.12 8.35
C ILE A 164 -13.24 -2.89 9.37
N THR A 165 -12.77 -3.97 10.00
CA THR A 165 -11.65 -3.89 10.93
C THR A 165 -10.36 -3.49 10.21
N LEU A 166 -9.46 -2.76 10.87
CA LEU A 166 -8.22 -2.28 10.23
C LEU A 166 -7.32 -3.46 9.84
N SER A 167 -7.37 -4.54 10.61
CA SER A 167 -6.66 -5.78 10.31
C SER A 167 -7.19 -6.44 9.02
N LEU A 168 -8.52 -6.41 8.80
CA LEU A 168 -9.11 -6.93 7.56
C LEU A 168 -8.82 -6.03 6.36
N THR A 169 -8.86 -4.71 6.54
CA THR A 169 -8.43 -3.77 5.50
C THR A 169 -7.03 -4.09 5.00
N GLY A 170 -6.07 -4.28 5.92
CA GLY A 170 -4.70 -4.64 5.57
C GLY A 170 -4.62 -5.92 4.75
N LEU A 171 -5.31 -6.99 5.16
CA LEU A 171 -5.35 -8.25 4.43
C LEU A 171 -5.94 -8.10 3.02
N LEU A 172 -7.06 -7.37 2.89
CA LEU A 172 -7.71 -7.17 1.58
C LEU A 172 -6.82 -6.38 0.60
N LEU A 173 -6.02 -5.43 1.09
CA LEU A 173 -5.08 -4.69 0.25
C LEU A 173 -3.97 -5.59 -0.32
N LEU A 174 -3.65 -6.71 0.31
CA LEU A 174 -2.71 -7.69 -0.26
C LEU A 174 -3.28 -8.45 -1.47
N THR A 175 -4.54 -8.22 -1.83
CA THR A 175 -5.06 -8.68 -3.13
C THR A 175 -4.37 -7.96 -4.29
N GLU A 176 -3.83 -6.77 -4.06
CA GLU A 176 -3.10 -5.98 -5.07
C GLU A 176 -1.96 -6.76 -5.74
N PRO A 177 -0.95 -7.31 -5.03
CA PRO A 177 0.12 -8.09 -5.66
C PRO A 177 -0.38 -9.34 -6.41
N VAL A 178 -1.50 -9.93 -5.98
CA VAL A 178 -2.13 -11.04 -6.70
C VAL A 178 -2.73 -10.56 -8.02
N ALA A 179 -3.46 -9.45 -8.00
CA ALA A 179 -4.03 -8.85 -9.20
C ALA A 179 -2.93 -8.41 -10.18
N THR A 180 -1.84 -7.81 -9.68
CA THR A 180 -0.69 -7.43 -10.49
C THR A 180 -0.04 -8.64 -11.17
N LEU A 181 0.15 -9.75 -10.45
CA LEU A 181 0.69 -10.99 -11.03
C LEU A 181 -0.21 -11.56 -12.13
N ILE A 182 -1.53 -11.53 -11.93
CA ILE A 182 -2.50 -11.97 -12.94
C ILE A 182 -2.41 -11.10 -14.21
N ILE A 183 -2.34 -9.78 -14.05
CA ILE A 183 -2.17 -8.84 -15.17
C ILE A 183 -0.82 -9.07 -15.87
N ASP A 184 0.25 -9.25 -15.10
CA ASP A 184 1.60 -9.53 -15.62
C ASP A 184 1.62 -10.79 -16.49
N TYR A 185 0.92 -11.84 -16.08
CA TYR A 185 0.85 -13.10 -16.82
C TYR A 185 -0.03 -13.02 -18.08
N PHE A 186 -1.26 -12.51 -17.96
CA PHE A 186 -2.25 -12.56 -19.05
C PHE A 186 -2.13 -11.41 -20.06
N TRP A 187 -1.63 -10.25 -19.64
CA TRP A 187 -1.67 -9.03 -20.43
C TRP A 187 -0.29 -8.52 -20.84
N LEU A 188 0.75 -8.84 -20.06
CA LEU A 188 2.12 -8.38 -20.30
C LEU A 188 3.06 -9.52 -20.71
N ASP A 189 2.54 -10.74 -20.87
CA ASP A 189 3.28 -11.95 -21.27
C ASP A 189 4.58 -12.18 -20.47
N LYS A 190 4.60 -11.75 -19.21
CA LYS A 190 5.77 -11.92 -18.35
C LYS A 190 5.88 -13.38 -17.89
N PRO A 191 7.09 -13.96 -17.89
CA PRO A 191 7.28 -15.31 -17.37
C PRO A 191 7.09 -15.32 -15.85
N ILE A 192 5.99 -15.93 -15.39
CA ILE A 192 5.69 -16.13 -13.97
C ILE A 192 6.08 -17.54 -13.56
N ASN A 193 6.89 -17.66 -12.51
CA ASN A 193 7.38 -18.96 -12.03
C ASN A 193 6.37 -19.63 -11.06
N ALA A 194 6.60 -20.92 -10.76
CA ALA A 194 5.73 -21.67 -9.85
C ALA A 194 5.71 -21.11 -8.41
N MET A 195 6.79 -20.45 -7.98
CA MET A 195 6.91 -19.86 -6.64
C MET A 195 6.02 -18.62 -6.50
N GLN A 196 5.92 -17.80 -7.53
CA GLN A 196 5.03 -16.63 -7.58
C GLN A 196 3.55 -17.06 -7.59
N TRP A 197 3.21 -18.10 -8.35
CA TRP A 197 1.86 -18.71 -8.30
C TRP A 197 1.54 -19.28 -6.92
N GLY A 198 2.50 -19.97 -6.28
CA GLY A 198 2.37 -20.44 -4.90
C GLY A 198 2.16 -19.28 -3.92
N GLY A 199 2.89 -18.18 -4.11
CA GLY A 199 2.71 -16.94 -3.35
C GLY A 199 1.31 -16.35 -3.49
N ALA A 200 0.81 -16.23 -4.73
CA ALA A 200 -0.55 -15.76 -5.01
C ALA A 200 -1.62 -16.62 -4.33
N PHE A 201 -1.53 -17.93 -4.46
CA PHE A 201 -2.44 -18.85 -3.78
C PHE A 201 -2.39 -18.68 -2.26
N LEU A 202 -1.19 -18.54 -1.70
CA LEU A 202 -0.96 -18.42 -0.27
C LEU A 202 -1.49 -17.09 0.30
N VAL A 203 -1.37 -15.98 -0.44
CA VAL A 203 -2.02 -14.70 -0.10
C VAL A 203 -3.54 -14.85 -0.09
N MET A 204 -4.13 -15.41 -1.15
CA MET A 204 -5.58 -15.60 -1.24
C MET A 204 -6.11 -16.51 -0.11
N PHE A 205 -5.38 -17.58 0.19
CA PHE A 205 -5.71 -18.48 1.29
C PHE A 205 -5.62 -17.78 2.65
N ALA A 206 -4.60 -16.95 2.87
CA ALA A 206 -4.46 -16.17 4.09
C ALA A 206 -5.60 -15.15 4.26
N ILE A 207 -6.01 -14.45 3.19
CA ILE A 207 -7.16 -13.54 3.23
C ILE A 207 -8.44 -14.30 3.61
N TYR A 208 -8.65 -15.48 3.01
CA TYR A 208 -9.80 -16.33 3.33
C TYR A 208 -9.81 -16.77 4.81
N LEU A 209 -8.67 -17.16 5.36
CA LEU A 209 -8.54 -17.56 6.76
C LEU A 209 -8.70 -16.38 7.74
N GLY A 210 -8.17 -15.21 7.40
CA GLY A 210 -8.20 -14.02 8.26
C GLY A 210 -9.54 -13.27 8.22
N SER A 211 -10.37 -13.52 7.22
CA SER A 211 -11.70 -12.93 7.10
C SER A 211 -12.65 -13.51 8.15
N PRO A 212 -13.30 -12.67 8.99
CA PRO A 212 -14.24 -13.15 9.98
C PRO A 212 -15.42 -13.83 9.29
N ARG A 213 -15.67 -15.10 9.61
CA ARG A 213 -16.91 -15.77 9.20
C ARG A 213 -18.07 -15.06 9.88
N LYS A 214 -18.96 -14.46 9.09
CA LYS A 214 -20.30 -14.10 9.56
C LYS A 214 -21.01 -15.41 9.91
N GLY A 215 -20.99 -15.75 11.20
CA GLY A 215 -21.87 -16.74 11.81
C GLY A 215 -23.16 -16.07 12.24
#